data_AF-A0A8X6LKC0-F1
#
_entry.id   AF-A0A8X6LKC0-F1
#
_cell.length_a   1.000
_cell.length_b   1.000
_cell.length_c   1.000
_cell.angle_alpha   90.00
_cell.angle_beta   90.00
_cell.angle_gamma   90.00
#
_symmetry.space_group_name_H-M   'P 1'
#
loop_
_entity.id
_entity.type
_entity.pdbx_description
1 polymer ?
#
loop_
_entity_poly.entity_id
_entity_poly.type
_entity_poly.pdbx_seq_one_letter_code
_entity_poly.pdbx_strand_id
1 'polypeptide(L)'
;MADVDPETLLEWLNMGQGDERDMQLIALEQLCMLLLMSDNVDRCFESCPPRTFLPALCRIFLDECAPDNVLEVTARAITYYLDVSAECTRRIVAVDGAIKAICNRLVVADVSSRANLTWSVLGNPLGSDHFPVVISYATPIACATLCQPWWKFDQADWETFRTQADITEDMVSSGSIDEAVSLVTSCILSAANNAILQPSSRLPRFPKPWWNKECQMVKKDKNKAWNRFRRYPTPDNMIAFNKARGKSTGNVKGNRG
;
A
#
# COMPACT_ATOMS: atom_id res chain seq x y z
N MET A 1 -22.32 5.33 14.99
CA MET A 1 -21.76 4.21 15.78
C MET A 1 -21.39 4.79 17.13
N ALA A 2 -21.74 4.11 18.22
CA ALA A 2 -21.52 4.61 19.56
C ALA A 2 -20.04 4.93 19.77
N ASP A 3 -19.76 6.13 20.29
CA ASP A 3 -18.44 6.53 20.75
C ASP A 3 -18.10 5.62 21.94
N VAL A 4 -17.37 4.52 21.70
CA VAL A 4 -16.98 3.60 22.76
C VAL A 4 -15.84 4.25 23.51
N ASP A 5 -16.02 4.44 24.81
CA ASP A 5 -15.04 5.09 25.67
C ASP A 5 -13.70 4.33 25.64
N PRO A 6 -12.54 5.03 25.61
CA PRO A 6 -11.23 4.38 25.55
C PRO A 6 -10.96 3.43 26.73
N GLU A 7 -11.54 3.67 27.90
CA GLU A 7 -11.42 2.74 29.03
C GLU A 7 -12.14 1.42 28.75
N THR A 8 -13.32 1.48 28.13
CA THR A 8 -14.07 0.28 27.70
C THR A 8 -13.32 -0.49 26.61
N LEU A 9 -12.67 0.20 25.66
CA LEU A 9 -11.81 -0.45 24.67
C LEU A 9 -10.63 -1.18 25.34
N LEU A 10 -10.01 -0.56 26.35
CA LEU A 10 -8.90 -1.16 27.07
C LEU A 10 -9.33 -2.39 27.88
N GLU A 11 -10.53 -2.37 28.47
CA GLU A 11 -11.11 -3.54 29.14
C GLU A 11 -11.30 -4.70 28.17
N TRP A 12 -11.93 -4.45 27.02
CA TRP A 12 -12.17 -5.48 25.99
C TRP A 12 -10.88 -6.03 25.38
N LEU A 13 -9.82 -5.21 25.29
CA LEU A 13 -8.50 -5.70 24.86
C LEU A 13 -7.88 -6.70 25.83
N ASN A 14 -8.14 -6.56 27.13
CA ASN A 14 -7.63 -7.48 28.16
C ASN A 14 -8.53 -8.71 28.34
N MET A 15 -9.76 -8.71 27.81
CA MET A 15 -10.62 -9.88 27.75
C MET A 15 -10.13 -10.81 26.62
N GLY A 16 -9.86 -12.08 26.93
CA GLY A 16 -9.11 -12.96 26.03
C GLY A 16 -9.45 -14.45 26.13
N GLN A 17 -10.61 -14.80 26.70
CA GLN A 17 -11.00 -16.20 26.90
C GLN A 17 -12.38 -16.49 26.31
N GLY A 18 -12.49 -17.59 25.55
CA GLY A 18 -13.76 -18.10 25.02
C GLY A 18 -14.51 -17.09 24.15
N ASP A 19 -15.80 -16.93 24.43
CA ASP A 19 -16.75 -16.08 23.68
C ASP A 19 -16.43 -14.57 23.74
N GLU A 20 -15.48 -14.15 24.60
CA GLU A 20 -15.04 -12.76 24.71
C GLU A 20 -14.08 -12.33 23.58
N ARG A 21 -13.58 -13.27 22.77
CA ARG A 21 -12.66 -13.00 21.65
C ARG A 21 -13.28 -12.13 20.55
N ASP A 22 -14.58 -12.27 20.32
CA ASP A 22 -15.29 -11.44 19.34
C ASP A 22 -15.34 -9.98 19.82
N MET A 23 -15.52 -9.74 21.13
CA MET A 23 -15.43 -8.40 21.71
C MET A 23 -14.01 -7.84 21.64
N GLN A 24 -12.99 -8.67 21.91
CA GLN A 24 -11.58 -8.31 21.76
C GLN A 24 -11.26 -7.88 20.31
N LEU A 25 -11.80 -8.60 19.32
CA LEU A 25 -11.61 -8.28 17.90
C LEU A 25 -12.31 -6.97 17.51
N ILE A 26 -13.56 -6.77 17.97
CA ILE A 26 -14.30 -5.51 17.75
C ILE A 26 -13.53 -4.33 18.36
N ALA A 27 -13.02 -4.47 19.59
CA ALA A 27 -12.21 -3.44 20.24
C ALA A 27 -10.95 -3.10 19.45
N LEU A 28 -10.24 -4.12 18.96
CA LEU A 28 -9.05 -3.98 18.13
C LEU A 28 -9.32 -3.26 16.80
N GLU A 29 -10.44 -3.57 16.14
CA GLU A 29 -10.84 -2.90 14.90
C GLU A 29 -11.22 -1.44 15.13
N GLN A 30 -11.96 -1.15 16.20
CA GLN A 30 -12.29 0.22 16.58
C GLN A 30 -11.04 1.02 16.92
N LEU A 31 -10.11 0.45 17.70
CA LEU A 31 -8.82 1.08 17.98
C LEU A 31 -8.03 1.37 16.70
N CYS A 32 -7.97 0.40 15.77
CA CYS A 32 -7.33 0.60 14.48
C CYS A 32 -7.98 1.73 13.68
N MET A 33 -9.30 1.83 13.68
CA MET A 33 -10.04 2.90 12.99
C MET A 33 -9.73 4.26 13.61
N LEU A 34 -9.72 4.36 14.95
CA LEU A 34 -9.37 5.60 15.66
C LEU A 34 -7.94 6.05 15.36
N LEU A 35 -6.97 5.12 15.40
CA LEU A 35 -5.57 5.40 15.11
C LEU A 35 -5.35 5.82 13.65
N LEU A 36 -6.02 5.16 12.70
CA LEU A 36 -5.85 5.41 11.26
C LEU A 36 -6.55 6.70 10.79
N MET A 37 -7.71 7.00 11.36
CA MET A 37 -8.53 8.15 10.96
C MET A 37 -8.21 9.43 11.76
N SER A 38 -7.30 9.35 12.73
CA SER A 38 -6.91 10.52 13.52
C SER A 38 -6.14 11.52 12.66
N ASP A 39 -6.64 12.74 12.63
CA ASP A 39 -6.03 13.90 12.00
C ASP A 39 -5.00 14.60 12.91
N ASN A 40 -4.96 14.22 14.19
CA ASN A 40 -4.12 14.86 15.19
C ASN A 40 -3.50 13.85 16.17
N VAL A 41 -2.18 13.76 16.15
CA VAL A 41 -1.36 12.86 16.98
C VAL A 41 -1.57 13.09 18.48
N ASP A 42 -1.62 14.34 18.92
CA ASP A 42 -1.75 14.68 20.34
C ASP A 42 -3.12 14.26 20.87
N ARG A 43 -4.18 14.57 20.11
CA ARG A 43 -5.54 14.13 20.43
C ARG A 43 -5.68 12.61 20.43
N CYS A 44 -4.98 11.95 19.50
CA CYS A 44 -4.96 10.49 19.43
C CYS A 44 -4.31 9.87 20.66
N PHE A 45 -3.25 10.48 21.18
CA PHE A 45 -2.56 10.01 22.39
C PHE A 45 -3.28 10.41 23.69
N GLU A 46 -4.10 11.46 23.67
CA GLU A 46 -5.02 11.77 24.75
C GLU A 46 -6.13 10.72 24.85
N SER A 47 -6.76 10.35 23.73
CA SER A 47 -7.81 9.34 23.70
C SER A 47 -7.26 7.91 23.88
N CYS A 48 -6.16 7.58 23.21
CA CYS A 48 -5.57 6.23 23.24
C CYS A 48 -4.10 6.31 23.64
N PRO A 49 -3.80 6.46 24.94
CA PRO A 49 -2.43 6.65 25.39
C PRO A 49 -1.55 5.42 25.13
N PRO A 50 -0.40 5.57 24.44
CA PRO A 50 0.50 4.44 24.15
C PRO A 50 1.09 3.81 25.41
N ARG A 51 0.99 4.47 26.58
CA ARG A 51 1.42 3.93 27.88
C ARG A 51 0.56 2.77 28.37
N THR A 52 -0.73 2.74 28.03
CA THR A 52 -1.67 1.70 28.51
C THR A 52 -2.00 0.71 27.41
N PHE A 53 -2.22 1.19 26.18
CA PHE A 53 -2.62 0.36 25.05
C PHE A 53 -1.49 -0.53 24.53
N LEU A 54 -0.25 -0.03 24.39
CA LEU A 54 0.86 -0.87 23.89
C LEU A 54 1.14 -2.08 24.78
N PRO A 55 1.21 -1.97 26.13
CA PRO A 55 1.33 -3.14 26.98
C PRO A 55 0.19 -4.14 26.82
N ALA A 56 -1.06 -3.68 26.67
CA ALA A 56 -2.20 -4.56 26.44
C ALA A 56 -2.06 -5.32 25.11
N LEU A 57 -1.74 -4.62 24.01
CA LEU A 57 -1.50 -5.24 22.70
C LEU A 57 -0.34 -6.25 22.73
N CYS A 58 0.75 -5.94 23.47
CA CYS A 58 1.87 -6.86 23.62
C CYS A 58 1.48 -8.14 24.39
N ARG A 59 0.55 -8.06 25.35
CA ARG A 59 0.05 -9.25 26.07
C ARG A 59 -0.75 -10.18 25.17
N ILE A 60 -1.47 -9.65 24.18
CA ILE A 60 -2.18 -10.48 23.19
C ILE A 60 -1.18 -11.36 22.41
N PHE A 61 0.02 -10.86 22.12
CA PHE A 61 1.07 -11.66 21.48
C PHE A 61 1.67 -12.74 22.40
N LEU A 62 1.66 -12.52 23.72
CA LEU A 62 2.14 -13.48 24.71
C LEU A 62 1.15 -14.63 24.96
N ASP A 63 -0.11 -14.44 24.60
CA ASP A 63 -1.15 -15.46 24.70
C ASP A 63 -0.98 -16.50 23.58
N GLU A 64 -0.68 -17.75 23.95
CA GLU A 64 -0.47 -18.85 23.00
C GLU A 64 -1.77 -19.28 22.29
N CYS A 65 -2.92 -19.07 22.92
CA CYS A 65 -4.24 -19.44 22.38
C CYS A 65 -4.83 -18.37 21.44
N ALA A 66 -4.14 -17.24 21.23
CA ALA A 66 -4.63 -16.17 20.38
C ALA A 66 -4.74 -16.62 18.90
N PRO A 67 -5.92 -16.46 18.27
CA PRO A 67 -6.13 -16.82 16.87
C PRO A 67 -5.47 -15.80 15.93
N ASP A 68 -5.18 -16.22 14.71
CA ASP A 68 -4.37 -15.45 13.75
C ASP A 68 -5.02 -14.11 13.35
N ASN A 69 -6.34 -14.05 13.26
CA ASN A 69 -7.09 -12.82 12.95
C ASN A 69 -6.91 -11.75 14.05
N VAL A 70 -6.97 -12.15 15.33
CA VAL A 70 -6.75 -11.24 16.45
C VAL A 70 -5.30 -10.74 16.46
N LEU A 71 -4.33 -11.63 16.23
CA LEU A 71 -2.92 -11.25 16.14
C LEU A 71 -2.63 -10.32 14.97
N GLU A 72 -3.28 -10.53 13.82
CA GLU A 72 -3.15 -9.67 12.65
C GLU A 72 -3.61 -8.24 12.95
N VAL A 73 -4.81 -8.08 13.52
CA VAL A 73 -5.33 -6.74 13.86
C VAL A 73 -4.50 -6.10 14.98
N THR A 74 -4.02 -6.90 15.94
CA THR A 74 -3.09 -6.43 16.99
C THR A 74 -1.77 -5.93 16.39
N ALA A 75 -1.20 -6.65 15.42
CA ALA A 75 0.00 -6.22 14.69
C ALA A 75 -0.22 -4.89 13.96
N ARG A 76 -1.39 -4.74 13.33
CA ARG A 76 -1.80 -3.52 12.64
C ARG A 76 -1.89 -2.32 13.59
N ALA A 77 -2.53 -2.50 14.75
CA ALA A 77 -2.62 -1.46 15.78
C ALA A 77 -1.22 -1.04 16.30
N ILE A 78 -0.33 -2.01 16.57
CA ILE A 78 1.06 -1.71 16.98
C ILE A 78 1.79 -0.92 15.89
N THR A 79 1.61 -1.29 14.62
CA THR A 79 2.23 -0.59 13.49
C THR A 79 1.77 0.85 13.42
N TYR A 80 0.48 1.12 13.60
CA TYR A 80 -0.02 2.51 13.63
C TYR A 80 0.58 3.33 14.77
N TYR A 81 0.73 2.76 15.97
CA TYR A 81 1.42 3.47 17.06
C TYR A 81 2.88 3.79 16.74
N LEU A 82 3.57 2.90 16.04
CA LEU A 82 4.96 3.09 15.62
C LEU A 82 5.09 4.13 14.50
N ASP A 83 4.14 4.15 13.56
CA ASP A 83 4.08 5.14 12.48
C ASP A 83 3.83 6.55 13.01
N VAL A 84 3.03 6.67 14.08
CA VAL A 84 2.74 7.94 14.73
C VAL A 84 3.95 8.46 15.53
N SER A 85 4.64 7.60 16.28
CA SER A 85 5.83 8.00 17.04
C SER A 85 6.81 6.85 17.31
N ALA A 86 8.08 7.08 16.97
CA ALA A 86 9.18 6.16 17.27
C ALA A 86 9.42 5.96 18.78
N GLU A 87 8.88 6.82 19.64
CA GLU A 87 8.96 6.67 21.09
C GLU A 87 8.15 5.48 21.63
N CYS A 88 7.13 5.04 20.88
CA CYS A 88 6.36 3.83 21.16
C CYS A 88 7.23 2.56 21.22
N THR A 89 8.32 2.51 20.45
CA THR A 89 9.26 1.39 20.42
C THR A 89 9.84 1.07 21.81
N ARG A 90 10.19 2.10 22.60
CA ARG A 90 10.74 1.90 23.95
C ARG A 90 9.73 1.20 24.87
N ARG A 91 8.44 1.44 24.68
CA ARG A 91 7.37 0.85 25.50
C ARG A 91 7.14 -0.61 25.15
N ILE A 92 7.22 -0.97 23.87
CA ILE A 92 7.12 -2.36 23.43
C ILE A 92 8.30 -3.18 23.97
N VAL A 93 9.51 -2.63 23.89
CA VAL A 93 10.73 -3.30 24.41
C VAL A 93 10.71 -3.44 25.93
N ALA A 94 10.00 -2.56 26.64
CA ALA A 94 9.85 -2.64 28.10
C ALA A 94 8.88 -3.75 28.55
N VAL A 95 8.09 -4.34 27.65
CA VAL A 95 7.22 -5.48 27.99
C VAL A 95 8.02 -6.77 27.84
N ASP A 96 8.26 -7.45 28.95
CA ASP A 96 9.04 -8.68 28.99
C ASP A 96 8.47 -9.75 28.05
N GLY A 97 9.34 -10.29 27.19
CA GLY A 97 8.98 -11.35 26.26
C GLY A 97 8.18 -10.91 25.03
N ALA A 98 7.68 -9.67 24.95
CA ALA A 98 6.85 -9.19 23.84
C ALA A 98 7.55 -9.30 22.49
N ILE A 99 8.80 -8.84 22.39
CA ILE A 99 9.58 -8.92 21.15
C ILE A 99 9.77 -10.36 20.71
N LYS A 100 10.09 -11.27 21.65
CA LYS A 100 10.27 -12.69 21.36
C LYS A 100 8.97 -13.31 20.85
N ALA A 101 7.84 -12.98 21.48
CA ALA A 101 6.52 -13.49 21.08
C ALA A 101 6.09 -12.99 19.70
N ILE A 102 6.27 -11.68 19.43
CA ILE A 102 6.02 -11.08 18.11
C ILE A 102 6.88 -11.78 17.05
N CYS A 103 8.19 -11.92 17.28
CA CYS A 103 9.08 -12.59 16.33
C CYS A 103 8.71 -14.06 16.10
N ASN A 104 8.34 -14.80 17.14
CA ASN A 104 7.91 -16.20 16.99
C ASN A 104 6.64 -16.33 16.14
N ARG A 105 5.66 -15.43 16.34
CA ARG A 105 4.42 -15.41 15.53
C ARG A 105 4.68 -14.97 14.09
N LEU A 106 5.66 -14.08 13.85
CA LEU A 106 6.08 -13.66 12.51
C LEU A 106 6.79 -14.78 11.73
N VAL A 107 7.48 -15.71 12.40
CA VAL A 107 8.13 -16.86 11.74
C VAL A 107 7.09 -17.80 11.10
N VAL A 108 5.87 -17.84 11.64
CA VAL A 108 4.76 -18.66 11.11
C VAL A 108 3.97 -17.90 10.04
N ALA A 109 4.07 -16.57 9.99
CA ALA A 109 3.43 -15.76 8.97
C ALA A 109 4.10 -15.98 7.60
N ASP A 110 3.54 -16.88 6.80
CA ASP A 110 4.00 -17.10 5.44
C ASP A 110 3.69 -15.86 4.57
N VAL A 111 4.72 -15.02 4.39
CA VAL A 111 4.69 -13.86 3.46
C VAL A 111 4.30 -14.30 2.05
N SER A 112 4.59 -15.55 1.69
CA SER A 112 4.31 -16.12 0.36
C SER A 112 2.82 -16.34 0.11
N SER A 113 2.01 -16.55 1.16
CA SER A 113 0.59 -16.87 1.04
C SER A 113 -0.30 -15.65 0.72
N ARG A 114 0.09 -14.46 1.18
CA ARG A 114 -0.71 -13.22 1.03
C ARG A 114 -0.11 -12.23 0.05
N ALA A 115 1.21 -12.11 0.01
CA ALA A 115 1.88 -11.28 -0.96
C ALA A 115 2.29 -12.18 -2.12
N ASN A 116 1.46 -12.24 -3.17
CA ASN A 116 1.82 -12.84 -4.46
C ASN A 116 3.07 -12.14 -4.99
N LEU A 117 4.26 -12.50 -4.50
CA LEU A 117 5.54 -11.87 -4.78
C LEU A 117 6.50 -12.97 -5.23
N THR A 118 7.11 -12.76 -6.38
CA THR A 118 8.25 -13.51 -6.87
C THR A 118 9.50 -12.66 -6.71
N TRP A 119 10.63 -13.30 -6.45
CA TRP A 119 11.91 -12.62 -6.44
C TRP A 119 12.87 -13.29 -7.42
N SER A 120 13.77 -12.50 -8.00
CA SER A 120 14.84 -13.01 -8.85
C SER A 120 16.07 -12.13 -8.75
N VAL A 121 17.24 -12.74 -8.83
CA VAL A 121 18.52 -12.01 -8.89
C VAL A 121 18.82 -11.69 -10.34
N LEU A 122 19.04 -10.41 -10.64
CA LEU A 122 19.43 -10.02 -12.00
C LEU A 122 20.84 -10.53 -12.31
N GLY A 123 21.04 -11.07 -13.51
CA GLY A 123 22.37 -11.51 -13.98
C GLY A 123 23.34 -10.37 -14.34
N ASN A 124 23.00 -9.13 -14.00
CA ASN A 124 23.79 -7.93 -14.28
C ASN A 124 23.81 -7.04 -13.02
N PRO A 125 24.99 -6.71 -12.47
CA PRO A 125 25.11 -5.92 -11.26
C PRO A 125 24.76 -4.43 -11.47
N LEU A 126 24.50 -4.02 -12.71
CA LEU A 126 24.15 -2.65 -13.12
C LEU A 126 25.17 -1.56 -12.73
N GLY A 127 26.36 -1.95 -12.28
CA GLY A 127 27.42 -1.05 -11.81
C GLY A 127 27.55 -0.97 -10.29
N SER A 128 26.73 -1.71 -9.53
CA SER A 128 26.92 -1.96 -8.10
C SER A 128 27.96 -3.07 -7.88
N ASP A 129 28.44 -3.19 -6.66
CA ASP A 129 29.21 -4.31 -6.12
C ASP A 129 28.36 -5.57 -5.84
N HIS A 130 27.06 -5.41 -5.65
CA HIS A 130 26.08 -6.48 -5.46
C HIS A 130 25.15 -6.65 -6.67
N PHE A 131 24.66 -7.89 -6.90
CA PHE A 131 23.60 -8.13 -7.88
C PHE A 131 22.24 -7.67 -7.34
N PRO A 132 21.48 -6.85 -8.09
CA PRO A 132 20.17 -6.43 -7.65
C PRO A 132 19.20 -7.61 -7.51
N VAL A 133 18.46 -7.61 -6.41
CA VAL A 133 17.29 -8.46 -6.22
C VAL A 133 16.07 -7.72 -6.75
N VAL A 134 15.35 -8.32 -7.69
CA VAL A 134 14.08 -7.80 -8.19
C VAL A 134 12.96 -8.58 -7.56
N ILE A 135 12.09 -7.85 -6.87
CA ILE A 135 10.85 -8.36 -6.31
C ILE A 135 9.72 -7.91 -7.24
N SER A 136 8.90 -8.85 -7.71
CA SER A 136 7.79 -8.61 -8.64
C SER A 136 6.54 -9.29 -8.12
N TYR A 137 5.35 -8.80 -8.45
CA TYR A 137 4.14 -9.50 -8.08
C TYR A 137 3.92 -10.75 -8.97
N ALA A 138 3.67 -11.90 -8.35
CA ALA A 138 3.48 -13.21 -8.99
C ALA A 138 2.22 -13.24 -9.86
N THR A 139 1.15 -12.63 -9.36
CA THR A 139 0.03 -12.18 -10.18
C THR A 139 0.31 -10.76 -10.60
N PRO A 140 0.03 -10.35 -11.85
CA PRO A 140 -0.14 -8.94 -12.10
C PRO A 140 -1.16 -8.48 -11.07
N ILE A 141 -0.77 -7.59 -10.15
CA ILE A 141 -1.79 -6.78 -9.51
C ILE A 141 -2.55 -6.23 -10.71
N ALA A 142 -3.87 -6.33 -10.71
CA ALA A 142 -4.66 -5.31 -11.35
C ALA A 142 -4.32 -4.00 -10.62
N CYS A 143 -3.08 -3.51 -10.78
CA CYS A 143 -2.77 -2.12 -10.75
C CYS A 143 -3.84 -1.62 -11.69
N ALA A 144 -4.80 -0.87 -11.14
CA ALA A 144 -5.75 -0.12 -11.91
C ALA A 144 -4.89 0.66 -12.91
N THR A 145 -4.64 0.03 -14.05
CA THR A 145 -3.72 0.48 -15.10
C THR A 145 -4.40 1.56 -15.91
N LEU A 146 -5.61 1.88 -15.49
CA LEU A 146 -6.39 3.03 -15.79
C LEU A 146 -6.08 4.00 -14.65
N CYS A 147 -5.42 5.10 -14.98
CA CYS A 147 -5.70 6.32 -14.22
C CYS A 147 -7.23 6.40 -14.20
N GLN A 148 -7.84 6.35 -13.01
CA GLN A 148 -9.30 6.44 -12.92
C GLN A 148 -9.68 7.67 -13.74
N PRO A 149 -10.50 7.50 -14.80
CA PRO A 149 -10.85 8.61 -15.64
C PRO A 149 -11.52 9.65 -14.74
N TRP A 150 -10.88 10.80 -14.62
CA TRP A 150 -11.41 11.89 -13.82
C TRP A 150 -12.36 12.69 -14.69
N TRP A 151 -13.47 13.12 -14.12
CA TRP A 151 -14.49 13.90 -14.82
C TRP A 151 -13.97 15.32 -15.07
N LYS A 152 -13.95 15.76 -16.33
CA LYS A 152 -13.58 17.14 -16.69
C LYS A 152 -14.76 18.09 -16.53
N PHE A 153 -15.01 18.51 -15.29
CA PHE A 153 -16.12 19.41 -14.97
C PHE A 153 -16.04 20.76 -15.70
N ASP A 154 -14.83 21.26 -15.99
CA ASP A 154 -14.63 22.53 -16.72
C ASP A 154 -15.12 22.49 -18.17
N GLN A 155 -15.27 21.30 -18.75
CA GLN A 155 -15.73 21.08 -20.13
C GLN A 155 -17.11 20.40 -20.17
N ALA A 156 -17.81 20.34 -19.04
CA ALA A 156 -19.10 19.69 -18.95
C ALA A 156 -20.21 20.52 -19.60
N ASP A 157 -21.10 19.85 -20.32
CA ASP A 157 -22.37 20.43 -20.77
C ASP A 157 -23.41 20.28 -19.64
N TRP A 158 -23.46 21.27 -18.76
CA TRP A 158 -24.37 21.28 -17.62
C TRP A 158 -25.84 21.37 -18.00
N GLU A 159 -26.18 21.85 -19.21
CA GLU A 159 -27.56 21.93 -19.69
C GLU A 159 -28.08 20.55 -20.06
N THR A 160 -27.26 19.78 -20.78
CA THR A 160 -27.52 18.36 -21.05
C THR A 160 -27.55 17.53 -19.76
N PHE A 161 -26.64 17.78 -18.80
CA PHE A 161 -26.68 17.09 -17.51
C PHE A 161 -27.98 17.36 -16.76
N ARG A 162 -28.40 18.64 -16.67
CA ARG A 162 -29.59 19.05 -15.94
C ARG A 162 -30.87 18.44 -16.51
N THR A 163 -30.96 18.32 -17.83
CA THR A 163 -32.14 17.74 -18.48
C THR A 163 -32.20 16.22 -18.35
N GLN A 164 -31.05 15.55 -18.19
CA GLN A 164 -30.98 14.08 -18.11
C GLN A 164 -30.93 13.54 -16.68
N ALA A 165 -30.41 14.30 -15.73
CA ALA A 165 -30.33 13.94 -14.31
C ALA A 165 -31.65 14.26 -13.58
N ASP A 166 -32.78 13.90 -14.19
CA ASP A 166 -34.10 14.08 -13.58
C ASP A 166 -34.42 12.88 -12.68
N ILE A 167 -34.69 13.17 -11.41
CA ILE A 167 -35.01 12.15 -10.40
C ILE A 167 -36.50 12.20 -10.16
N THR A 168 -37.22 11.17 -10.61
CA THR A 168 -38.68 11.10 -10.45
C THR A 168 -39.08 10.48 -9.11
N GLU A 169 -40.27 10.81 -8.63
CA GLU A 169 -40.83 10.29 -7.38
C GLU A 169 -40.97 8.76 -7.39
N ASP A 170 -41.25 8.18 -8.56
CA ASP A 170 -41.35 6.73 -8.75
C ASP A 170 -40.01 6.02 -8.48
N MET A 171 -38.87 6.64 -8.82
CA MET A 171 -37.54 6.06 -8.59
C MET A 171 -37.19 5.94 -7.11
N VAL A 172 -37.78 6.78 -6.27
CA VAL A 172 -37.57 6.79 -4.82
C VAL A 172 -38.64 5.96 -4.10
N SER A 173 -39.81 5.81 -4.73
CA SER A 173 -40.97 5.12 -4.16
C SER A 173 -41.07 3.64 -4.56
N SER A 174 -40.34 3.20 -5.59
CA SER A 174 -40.35 1.82 -6.05
C SER A 174 -39.35 0.95 -5.26
N GLY A 175 -39.86 0.20 -4.28
CA GLY A 175 -39.14 -0.95 -3.72
C GLY A 175 -38.31 -0.68 -2.47
N SER A 176 -37.20 -1.41 -2.35
CA SER A 176 -36.31 -1.33 -1.19
C SER A 176 -35.38 -0.10 -1.25
N ILE A 177 -34.83 0.31 -0.10
CA ILE A 177 -33.88 1.44 -0.04
C ILE A 177 -32.69 1.20 -0.98
N ASP A 178 -32.17 -0.02 -1.04
CA ASP A 178 -31.04 -0.38 -1.92
C ASP A 178 -31.39 -0.24 -3.41
N GLU A 179 -32.63 -0.56 -3.76
CA GLU A 179 -33.15 -0.44 -5.13
C GLU A 179 -33.31 1.03 -5.52
N ALA A 180 -33.89 1.86 -4.65
CA ALA A 180 -33.98 3.30 -4.85
C ALA A 180 -32.60 3.96 -5.00
N VAL A 181 -31.64 3.60 -4.13
CA VAL A 181 -30.26 4.09 -4.22
C VAL A 181 -29.62 3.67 -5.54
N SER A 182 -29.83 2.43 -5.98
CA SER A 182 -29.31 1.93 -7.25
C SER A 182 -29.88 2.69 -8.46
N LEU A 183 -31.20 2.95 -8.48
CA LEU A 183 -31.88 3.69 -9.54
C LEU A 183 -31.42 5.15 -9.63
N VAL A 184 -31.33 5.84 -8.49
CA VAL A 184 -30.85 7.23 -8.42
C VAL A 184 -29.38 7.29 -8.86
N THR A 185 -28.54 6.38 -8.36
CA THR A 185 -27.11 6.33 -8.73
C THR A 185 -26.93 6.07 -10.22
N SER A 186 -27.71 5.15 -10.79
CA SER A 186 -27.68 4.85 -12.22
C SER A 186 -28.08 6.04 -13.09
N CYS A 187 -29.13 6.77 -12.71
CA CYS A 187 -29.58 7.97 -13.42
C CYS A 187 -28.50 9.06 -13.43
N ILE A 188 -27.93 9.38 -12.26
CA ILE A 188 -26.86 10.38 -12.13
C ILE A 188 -25.63 9.99 -12.96
N LEU A 189 -25.22 8.71 -12.91
CA LEU A 189 -24.07 8.22 -13.68
C LEU A 189 -24.34 8.24 -15.19
N SER A 190 -25.56 7.90 -15.62
CA SER A 190 -25.96 7.96 -17.03
C SER A 190 -25.90 9.39 -17.58
N ALA A 191 -26.50 10.34 -16.85
CA ALA A 191 -26.48 11.76 -17.19
C ALA A 191 -25.05 12.30 -17.21
N ALA A 192 -24.22 11.92 -16.23
CA ALA A 192 -22.82 12.33 -16.16
C ALA A 192 -22.02 11.81 -17.36
N ASN A 193 -22.20 10.55 -17.74
CA ASN A 193 -21.48 9.94 -18.87
C ASN A 193 -21.80 10.62 -20.22
N ASN A 194 -23.02 11.15 -20.38
CA ASN A 194 -23.42 11.85 -21.59
C ASN A 194 -22.98 13.32 -21.62
N ALA A 195 -22.95 13.97 -20.46
CA ALA A 195 -22.71 15.41 -20.35
C ALA A 195 -21.25 15.79 -20.05
N ILE A 196 -20.46 14.88 -19.45
CA ILE A 196 -19.12 15.17 -18.96
C ILE A 196 -18.10 14.27 -19.64
N LEU A 197 -17.14 14.88 -20.35
CA LEU A 197 -16.07 14.14 -21.01
C LEU A 197 -15.10 13.53 -20.00
N GLN A 198 -14.81 12.24 -20.18
CA GLN A 198 -13.74 11.54 -19.48
C GLN A 198 -12.51 11.42 -20.40
N PRO A 199 -11.32 11.91 -19.98
CA PRO A 199 -10.10 11.71 -20.76
C PRO A 199 -9.72 10.23 -20.79
N SER A 200 -8.98 9.84 -21.84
CA SER A 200 -8.43 8.48 -21.93
C SER A 200 -7.59 8.17 -20.69
N SER A 201 -7.90 7.04 -20.06
CA SER A 201 -7.22 6.49 -18.88
C SER A 201 -5.78 6.01 -19.12
N ARG A 202 -5.20 6.28 -20.30
CA ARG A 202 -3.85 5.84 -20.66
C ARG A 202 -2.80 6.77 -20.09
N LEU A 203 -1.98 6.24 -19.18
CA LEU A 203 -0.76 6.91 -18.75
C LEU A 203 0.22 7.08 -19.95
N PRO A 204 0.93 8.22 -20.06
CA PRO A 204 2.03 8.37 -20.99
C PRO A 204 3.09 7.27 -20.71
N ARG A 205 3.50 6.53 -21.74
CA ARG A 205 4.38 5.35 -21.56
C ARG A 205 5.74 5.67 -20.91
N PHE A 206 6.21 6.93 -20.92
CA PHE A 206 7.52 7.30 -20.38
C PHE A 206 7.57 8.75 -19.87
N PRO A 207 7.28 9.04 -18.59
CA PRO A 207 7.43 10.38 -18.02
C PRO A 207 8.89 10.74 -17.68
N LYS A 208 9.89 10.15 -18.38
CA LYS A 208 11.32 10.38 -18.11
C LYS A 208 11.93 11.24 -19.22
N PRO A 209 11.94 12.58 -19.09
CA PRO A 209 12.39 13.50 -20.15
C PRO A 209 13.84 13.29 -20.59
N TRP A 210 14.67 12.72 -19.71
CA TRP A 210 16.09 12.41 -19.98
C TRP A 210 16.32 11.05 -20.67
N TRP A 211 15.27 10.25 -20.92
CA TRP A 211 15.39 8.92 -21.52
C TRP A 211 15.08 8.95 -23.03
N ASN A 212 16.13 9.01 -23.86
CA ASN A 212 16.00 9.07 -25.33
C ASN A 212 16.52 7.78 -26.01
N LYS A 213 16.42 7.71 -27.35
CA LYS A 213 16.91 6.56 -28.15
C LYS A 213 18.41 6.30 -27.94
N GLU A 214 19.20 7.36 -27.74
CA GLU A 214 20.63 7.25 -27.48
C GLU A 214 20.91 6.54 -26.14
N CYS A 215 20.17 6.89 -25.08
CA CYS A 215 20.25 6.18 -23.79
C CYS A 215 19.96 4.68 -23.93
N GLN A 216 18.99 4.31 -24.78
CA GLN A 216 18.68 2.90 -25.04
C GLN A 216 19.83 2.18 -25.75
N MET A 217 20.43 2.81 -26.77
CA MET A 217 21.56 2.25 -27.51
C MET A 217 22.78 2.06 -26.60
N VAL A 218 23.15 3.09 -25.84
CA VAL A 218 24.32 3.02 -24.94
C VAL A 218 24.13 1.98 -23.83
N LYS A 219 22.90 1.82 -23.29
CA LYS A 219 22.58 0.74 -22.35
C LYS A 219 22.73 -0.64 -23.00
N LYS A 220 22.28 -0.81 -24.25
CA LYS A 220 22.39 -2.07 -25.00
C LYS A 220 23.85 -2.45 -25.22
N ASP A 221 24.70 -1.50 -25.60
CA ASP A 221 26.13 -1.73 -25.82
C ASP A 221 26.86 -2.08 -24.53
N LYS A 222 26.55 -1.39 -23.43
CA LYS A 222 27.07 -1.73 -22.08
C LYS A 222 26.69 -3.17 -21.70
N ASN A 223 25.44 -3.56 -21.89
CA ASN A 223 24.97 -4.92 -21.57
C ASN A 223 25.62 -5.98 -22.48
N LYS A 224 25.85 -5.67 -23.75
CA LYS A 224 26.56 -6.55 -24.69
C LYS A 224 28.02 -6.77 -24.25
N ALA A 225 28.71 -5.69 -23.87
CA ALA A 225 30.07 -5.77 -23.36
C ALA A 225 30.15 -6.55 -22.03
N TRP A 226 29.19 -6.34 -21.12
CA TRP A 226 29.06 -7.11 -19.88
C TRP A 226 28.88 -8.60 -20.15
N ASN A 227 27.95 -8.97 -21.03
CA ASN A 227 27.68 -10.38 -21.36
C ASN A 227 28.91 -11.06 -21.99
N ARG A 228 29.70 -10.33 -22.78
CA ARG A 228 30.96 -10.84 -23.33
C ARG A 228 32.01 -11.05 -22.25
N PHE A 229 32.23 -10.06 -21.38
CA PHE A 229 33.15 -10.18 -20.26
C PHE A 229 32.75 -11.31 -19.29
N ARG A 230 31.45 -11.43 -18.98
CA ARG A 230 30.91 -12.48 -18.12
C ARG A 230 31.14 -13.89 -18.68
N ARG A 231 31.05 -14.07 -20.01
CA ARG A 231 31.33 -15.35 -20.68
C ARG A 231 32.82 -15.61 -20.86
N TYR A 232 33.60 -14.56 -21.11
CA TYR A 232 35.03 -14.64 -21.42
C TYR A 232 35.81 -13.56 -20.64
N PRO A 233 36.27 -13.85 -19.41
CA PRO A 233 36.88 -12.86 -18.51
C PRO A 233 38.33 -12.48 -18.90
N THR A 234 38.53 -11.91 -20.08
CA THR A 234 39.84 -11.45 -20.55
C THR A 234 40.08 -9.96 -20.22
N PRO A 235 41.35 -9.51 -20.09
CA PRO A 235 41.67 -8.10 -19.87
C PRO A 235 41.07 -7.17 -20.94
N ASP A 236 41.09 -7.57 -22.20
CA ASP A 236 40.49 -6.80 -23.31
C ASP A 236 38.98 -6.65 -23.15
N ASN A 237 38.29 -7.71 -22.72
CA ASN A 237 36.85 -7.67 -22.49
C ASN A 237 36.50 -6.80 -21.26
N MET A 238 37.34 -6.81 -20.23
CA MET A 238 37.20 -5.91 -19.08
C MET A 238 37.37 -4.43 -19.50
N ILE A 239 38.39 -4.13 -20.31
CA ILE A 239 38.63 -2.78 -20.84
C ILE A 239 37.44 -2.32 -21.70
N ALA A 240 36.94 -3.20 -22.58
CA ALA A 240 35.79 -2.90 -23.43
C ALA A 240 34.52 -2.63 -22.60
N PHE A 241 34.27 -3.42 -21.55
CA PHE A 241 33.16 -3.19 -20.63
C PHE A 241 33.29 -1.87 -19.87
N ASN A 242 34.47 -1.57 -19.33
CA ASN A 242 34.73 -0.31 -18.63
C ASN A 242 34.53 0.91 -19.53
N LYS A 243 34.98 0.86 -20.79
CA LYS A 243 34.73 1.90 -21.80
C LYS A 243 33.23 2.10 -22.04
N ALA A 244 32.48 1.02 -22.21
CA ALA A 244 31.03 1.09 -22.42
C ALA A 244 30.27 1.61 -21.18
N ARG A 245 30.75 1.27 -19.97
CA ARG A 245 30.22 1.77 -18.69
C ARG A 245 30.43 3.28 -18.53
N GLY A 246 31.62 3.79 -18.89
CA GLY A 246 31.91 5.22 -18.91
C GLY A 246 30.98 6.00 -19.86
N LYS A 247 30.79 5.49 -21.09
CA LYS A 247 29.86 6.10 -22.06
C LYS A 247 28.42 6.15 -21.55
N SER A 248 27.94 5.07 -20.93
CA SER A 248 26.58 5.00 -20.36
C SER A 248 26.36 5.98 -19.23
N THR A 249 27.35 6.19 -18.36
CA THR A 249 27.25 7.13 -17.24
C THR A 249 27.34 8.57 -17.71
N GLY A 250 28.18 8.87 -18.72
CA GLY A 250 28.26 10.18 -19.35
C GLY A 250 26.97 10.60 -20.05
N ASN A 251 26.38 9.73 -20.87
CA ASN A 251 25.14 10.03 -21.61
C ASN A 251 23.96 10.33 -20.67
N VAL A 252 23.77 9.50 -19.63
CA VAL A 252 22.69 9.73 -18.65
C VAL A 252 22.88 11.02 -17.86
N LYS A 253 24.13 11.44 -17.60
CA LYS A 253 24.41 12.73 -16.96
C LYS A 253 24.15 13.92 -17.90
N GLY A 254 24.55 13.81 -19.17
CA GLY A 254 24.33 14.83 -20.19
C GLY A 254 22.86 15.10 -20.48
N ASN A 255 22.01 14.06 -20.47
CA ASN A 255 20.56 14.20 -20.67
C ASN A 255 19.79 14.71 -19.45
N ARG A 256 20.41 14.74 -18.25
CA ARG A 256 19.75 15.20 -17.01
C ARG A 256 19.99 16.69 -16.72
N GLY A 257 20.97 17.31 -17.38
CA GLY A 257 21.25 18.74 -17.31
C GLY A 257 20.48 19.50 -18.37
#